data_AF-A0A813KK28-F1
#
_entry.id   AF-A0A813KK28-F1
#
_cell.length_a   1.000
_cell.length_b   1.000
_cell.length_c   1.000
_cell.angle_alpha   90.00
_cell.angle_beta   90.00
_cell.angle_gamma   90.00
#
_symmetry.space_group_name_H-M   'P 1'
#
loop_
_entity.id
_entity.type
_entity.pdbx_description
1 polymer ?
#
loop_
_entity_poly.entity_id
_entity_poly.type
_entity_poly.pdbx_seq_one_letter_code
_entity_poly.pdbx_strand_id
1 'polypeptide(L)'
;MDLERIDGAKPEIIFDLLKVWTSDVFHREIKDTTPAGCPFQSVAYALEESCRQRRGDLTALGQEDATTGEPEEFTETLIRQKLVHIYRSLPVEAVQTIASAKLADPLSFFHLAKYDSDEEVVKHWTWYLYCLSFTSEQFKDSYPEDDKKAVRIPMDFVDLQFLATIFSAQITVSRINCE
;
A
#
# COMPACT_ATOMS: atom_id res chain seq x y z
N MET A 1 -5.17 -16.36 5.17
CA MET A 1 -6.38 -15.52 5.22
C MET A 1 -7.41 -16.17 4.32
N ASP A 2 -8.55 -16.56 4.87
CA ASP A 2 -9.56 -17.34 4.16
C ASP A 2 -10.42 -16.37 3.33
N LEU A 3 -10.14 -16.27 2.03
CA LEU A 3 -10.79 -15.30 1.12
C LEU A 3 -12.31 -15.45 1.15
N GLU A 4 -12.82 -16.67 1.33
CA GLU A 4 -14.25 -16.98 1.44
C GLU A 4 -14.91 -16.34 2.67
N ARG A 5 -14.16 -16.14 3.76
CA ARG A 5 -14.69 -15.56 5.00
C ARG A 5 -14.83 -14.04 4.93
N ILE A 6 -13.98 -13.38 4.13
CA ILE A 6 -14.03 -11.92 3.88
C ILE A 6 -15.11 -11.62 2.83
N ASP A 7 -15.23 -12.45 1.80
CA ASP A 7 -16.26 -12.33 0.77
C ASP A 7 -17.68 -12.47 1.34
N GLY A 8 -17.85 -13.35 2.34
CA GLY A 8 -19.13 -13.50 3.05
C GLY A 8 -19.51 -12.35 4.00
N ALA A 9 -18.54 -11.52 4.43
CA ALA A 9 -18.78 -10.46 5.41
C ALA A 9 -18.93 -9.06 4.78
N LYS A 10 -18.06 -8.74 3.81
CA LYS A 10 -18.05 -7.46 3.07
C LYS A 10 -17.43 -7.67 1.67
N PRO A 11 -18.21 -8.19 0.71
CA PRO A 11 -17.71 -8.52 -0.65
C PRO A 11 -17.15 -7.29 -1.40
N GLU A 12 -17.57 -6.09 -1.01
CA GLU A 12 -17.12 -4.81 -1.56
C GLU A 12 -15.59 -4.61 -1.44
N ILE A 13 -14.96 -5.11 -0.39
CA ILE A 13 -13.51 -4.90 -0.12
C ILE A 13 -12.65 -5.73 -1.08
N ILE A 14 -12.99 -7.01 -1.26
CA ILE A 14 -12.30 -7.89 -2.21
C ILE A 14 -12.53 -7.38 -3.63
N PHE A 15 -13.76 -6.94 -3.91
CA PHE A 15 -14.10 -6.37 -5.20
C PHE A 15 -13.34 -5.08 -5.49
N ASP A 16 -13.14 -4.21 -4.51
CA ASP A 16 -12.36 -2.97 -4.67
C ASP A 16 -10.86 -3.23 -4.85
N LEU A 17 -10.29 -4.22 -4.13
CA LEU A 17 -8.91 -4.67 -4.34
C LEU A 17 -8.72 -5.29 -5.73
N LEU A 18 -9.65 -6.15 -6.17
CA LEU A 18 -9.66 -6.75 -7.50
C LEU A 18 -9.81 -5.68 -8.57
N LYS A 19 -10.72 -4.72 -8.37
CA LYS A 19 -10.88 -3.57 -9.26
C LYS A 19 -9.55 -2.86 -9.37
N VAL A 20 -8.97 -2.31 -8.28
CA VAL A 20 -7.74 -1.48 -8.30
C VAL A 20 -6.66 -2.17 -9.12
N TRP A 21 -6.52 -3.48 -8.93
CA TRP A 21 -5.55 -4.28 -9.65
C TRP A 21 -5.89 -4.48 -11.14
N THR A 22 -7.17 -4.73 -11.47
CA THR A 22 -7.67 -4.81 -12.85
C THR A 22 -7.51 -3.47 -13.60
N SER A 23 -7.77 -2.36 -12.93
CA SER A 23 -7.58 -1.00 -13.46
C SER A 23 -6.14 -0.67 -13.79
N ASP A 24 -5.22 -1.09 -12.94
CA ASP A 24 -3.79 -0.88 -13.11
C ASP A 24 -3.26 -1.70 -14.30
N VAL A 25 -3.69 -2.96 -14.41
CA VAL A 25 -3.36 -3.85 -15.53
C VAL A 25 -3.94 -3.38 -16.87
N PHE A 26 -5.15 -2.81 -16.87
CA PHE A 26 -5.84 -2.37 -18.10
C PHE A 26 -5.75 -0.86 -18.38
N HIS A 27 -4.98 -0.11 -17.59
CA HIS A 27 -4.89 1.35 -17.66
C HIS A 27 -6.28 2.05 -17.65
N ARG A 28 -7.24 1.53 -16.89
CA ARG A 28 -8.60 2.10 -16.76
C ARG A 28 -8.76 2.71 -15.39
N GLU A 29 -9.17 3.96 -15.23
CA GLU A 29 -9.41 4.54 -13.90
C GLU A 29 -10.61 3.89 -13.18
N ILE A 30 -10.43 3.45 -11.93
CA ILE A 30 -11.56 3.11 -11.03
C ILE A 30 -11.92 4.29 -10.20
N LYS A 31 -13.15 4.75 -10.39
CA LYS A 31 -13.70 5.96 -9.77
C LYS A 31 -14.18 5.76 -8.32
N ASP A 32 -13.97 4.58 -7.74
CA ASP A 32 -14.65 4.19 -6.50
C ASP A 32 -13.79 4.37 -5.22
N THR A 33 -12.47 4.59 -5.32
CA THR A 33 -11.68 5.07 -4.18
C THR A 33 -11.57 6.61 -4.24
N THR A 34 -11.35 7.30 -3.13
CA THR A 34 -11.19 8.77 -3.13
C THR A 34 -9.81 9.17 -2.62
N PRO A 35 -8.81 9.40 -3.51
CA PRO A 35 -8.90 9.40 -4.97
C PRO A 35 -8.95 8.02 -5.63
N ALA A 36 -9.54 7.99 -6.83
CA ALA A 36 -9.71 6.85 -7.72
C ALA A 36 -8.39 6.08 -7.97
N GLY A 37 -8.26 4.82 -7.55
CA GLY A 37 -7.02 4.02 -7.63
C GLY A 37 -5.94 4.35 -6.59
N CYS A 38 -6.28 4.62 -5.31
CA CYS A 38 -5.29 4.82 -4.24
C CYS A 38 -5.03 3.51 -3.47
N PRO A 39 -3.92 2.78 -3.72
CA PRO A 39 -3.64 1.52 -3.02
C PRO A 39 -3.36 1.73 -1.52
N PHE A 40 -2.79 2.89 -1.13
CA PHE A 40 -2.49 3.20 0.27
C PHE A 40 -3.74 3.29 1.14
N GLN A 41 -4.80 3.93 0.65
CA GLN A 41 -6.07 4.01 1.37
C GLN A 41 -6.74 2.63 1.46
N SER A 42 -6.66 1.84 0.40
CA SER A 42 -7.22 0.48 0.37
C SER A 42 -6.55 -0.41 1.43
N VAL A 43 -5.22 -0.34 1.55
CA VAL A 43 -4.48 -1.08 2.58
C VAL A 43 -4.78 -0.54 3.99
N ALA A 44 -4.91 0.77 4.15
CA ALA A 44 -5.30 1.38 5.42
C ALA A 44 -6.63 0.83 5.93
N TYR A 45 -7.64 0.82 5.06
CA TYR A 45 -8.96 0.29 5.37
C TYR A 45 -8.91 -1.23 5.70
N ALA A 46 -8.15 -2.01 4.92
CA ALA A 46 -7.99 -3.44 5.16
C ALA A 46 -7.31 -3.74 6.52
N LEU A 47 -6.30 -2.94 6.90
CA LEU A 47 -5.63 -3.06 8.19
C LEU A 47 -6.55 -2.67 9.36
N GLU A 48 -7.31 -1.57 9.20
CA GLU A 48 -8.29 -1.13 10.18
C GLU A 48 -9.35 -2.21 10.44
N GLU A 49 -9.94 -2.75 9.37
CA GLU A 49 -10.95 -3.80 9.44
C GLU A 49 -10.39 -5.09 10.08
N SER A 50 -9.16 -5.47 9.73
CA SER A 50 -8.48 -6.63 10.34
C SER A 50 -8.24 -6.45 11.84
N CYS A 51 -7.84 -5.24 12.27
CA CYS A 51 -7.69 -4.92 13.69
C CYS A 51 -9.03 -4.92 14.43
N ARG A 52 -10.09 -4.38 13.80
CA ARG A 52 -11.45 -4.38 14.33
C ARG A 52 -11.98 -5.80 14.55
N GLN A 53 -11.76 -6.69 13.57
CA GLN A 53 -12.16 -8.10 13.67
C GLN A 53 -11.41 -8.84 14.78
N ARG A 54 -10.07 -8.67 14.87
CA ARG A 54 -9.27 -9.29 15.94
C ARG A 54 -9.74 -8.87 17.33
N ARG A 55 -10.08 -7.60 17.53
CA ARG A 55 -10.66 -7.13 18.81
C ARG A 55 -12.01 -7.75 19.08
N GLY A 56 -12.90 -7.79 18.08
CA GLY A 56 -14.21 -8.44 18.20
C GLY A 56 -14.10 -9.91 18.61
N ASP A 57 -13.18 -10.66 18.00
CA ASP A 57 -12.91 -12.07 18.32
C ASP A 57 -12.40 -12.24 19.76
N LEU A 58 -11.50 -11.37 20.23
CA LEU A 58 -10.99 -11.39 21.62
C LEU A 58 -12.08 -11.07 22.64
N THR A 59 -12.92 -10.06 22.36
CA THR A 59 -14.07 -9.72 23.21
C THR A 59 -15.08 -10.87 23.27
N ALA A 60 -15.36 -11.53 22.15
CA ALA A 60 -16.26 -12.69 22.11
C ALA A 60 -15.72 -13.89 22.91
N LEU A 61 -14.40 -14.02 23.03
CA LEU A 61 -13.72 -15.04 23.85
C LEU A 61 -13.63 -14.68 25.33
N GLY A 62 -14.21 -13.55 25.77
CA GLY A 62 -14.14 -13.09 27.15
C GLY A 62 -12.74 -12.71 27.61
N GLN A 63 -11.81 -12.55 26.66
CA GLN A 63 -10.48 -12.01 26.89
C GLN A 63 -10.57 -10.50 26.75
N GLU A 64 -10.95 -9.82 27.83
CA GLU A 64 -10.76 -8.38 27.97
C GLU A 64 -9.25 -8.11 28.10
N ASP A 65 -8.53 -8.19 26.97
CA ASP A 65 -7.14 -7.76 26.97
C ASP A 65 -7.10 -6.23 27.00
N ALA A 66 -6.33 -5.71 27.95
CA ALA A 66 -6.27 -4.34 28.40
C ALA A 66 -5.64 -3.39 27.36
N THR A 67 -6.27 -3.25 26.20
CA THR A 67 -5.97 -2.16 25.26
C THR A 67 -6.92 -1.00 25.49
N THR A 68 -6.75 -0.35 26.65
CA THR A 68 -7.23 1.01 26.96
C THR A 68 -6.58 2.10 26.11
N GLY A 69 -5.99 1.75 24.97
CA GLY A 69 -5.49 2.69 23.98
C GLY A 69 -6.60 2.99 22.97
N GLU A 70 -6.71 4.25 22.55
CA GLU A 70 -7.57 4.58 21.42
C GLU A 70 -7.25 3.70 20.21
N PRO A 71 -8.24 3.37 19.36
CA PRO A 71 -7.97 2.62 18.15
C PRO A 71 -6.88 3.33 17.34
N GLU A 72 -5.77 2.64 17.08
CA GLU A 72 -4.78 3.15 16.12
C GLU A 72 -5.50 3.33 14.78
N GLU A 73 -5.71 4.59 14.38
CA GLU A 73 -6.37 4.94 13.14
C GLU A 73 -5.42 4.66 11.98
N PHE A 74 -5.76 3.70 11.13
CA PHE A 74 -4.97 3.40 9.95
C PHE A 74 -5.32 4.40 8.86
N THR A 75 -4.40 5.33 8.60
CA THR A 75 -4.54 6.33 7.54
C THR A 75 -3.46 6.15 6.47
N GLU A 76 -3.69 6.65 5.25
CA GLU A 76 -2.65 6.71 4.20
C GLU A 76 -1.39 7.40 4.71
N THR A 77 -1.56 8.49 5.47
CA THR A 77 -0.47 9.23 6.11
C THR A 77 0.36 8.32 7.02
N LEU A 78 -0.29 7.56 7.90
CA LEU A 78 0.39 6.65 8.82
C LEU A 78 1.18 5.58 8.07
N ILE A 79 0.56 4.94 7.07
CA ILE A 79 1.20 3.89 6.25
C ILE A 79 2.45 4.43 5.56
N ARG A 80 2.33 5.58 4.89
CA ARG A 80 3.44 6.23 4.20
C ARG A 80 4.55 6.64 5.16
N GLN A 81 4.20 7.22 6.31
CA GLN A 81 5.18 7.60 7.33
C GLN A 81 5.95 6.40 7.86
N LYS A 82 5.28 5.27 8.14
CA LYS A 82 5.93 4.05 8.61
C LYS A 82 6.84 3.45 7.53
N LEU A 83 6.43 3.45 6.26
CA LEU A 83 7.27 3.03 5.14
C LEU A 83 8.50 3.92 4.95
N VAL A 84 8.32 5.24 4.94
CA VAL A 84 9.45 6.18 4.85
C VAL A 84 10.40 5.99 6.04
N HIS A 85 9.86 5.81 7.24
CA HIS A 85 10.66 5.58 8.44
C HIS A 85 11.51 4.31 8.31
N ILE A 86 10.90 3.17 7.95
CA ILE A 86 11.65 1.92 7.81
C ILE A 86 12.71 2.06 6.72
N TYR A 87 12.37 2.58 5.54
CA TYR A 87 13.33 2.73 4.44
C TYR A 87 14.51 3.66 4.77
N ARG A 88 14.31 4.70 5.59
CA ARG A 88 15.39 5.57 6.07
C ARG A 88 16.27 4.91 7.12
N SER A 89 15.73 3.98 7.89
CA SER A 89 16.45 3.29 8.96
C SER A 89 17.34 2.14 8.46
N LEU A 90 17.17 1.74 7.20
CA LEU A 90 17.91 0.61 6.63
C LEU A 90 19.38 0.97 6.37
N PRO A 91 20.30 0.03 6.58
CA PRO A 91 21.69 0.19 6.17
C PRO A 91 21.80 0.22 4.64
N VAL A 92 22.87 0.82 4.13
CA VAL A 92 23.08 1.06 2.69
C VAL A 92 23.05 -0.25 1.89
N GLU A 93 23.61 -1.32 2.44
CA GLU A 93 23.66 -2.65 1.83
C GLU A 93 22.24 -3.24 1.66
N ALA A 94 21.35 -2.97 2.62
CA ALA A 94 19.95 -3.39 2.52
C ALA A 94 19.18 -2.56 1.49
N VAL A 95 19.46 -1.25 1.39
CA VAL A 95 18.86 -0.39 0.36
C VAL A 95 19.22 -0.88 -1.04
N GLN A 96 20.45 -1.33 -1.26
CA GLN A 96 20.85 -1.86 -2.56
C GLN A 96 20.13 -3.18 -2.92
N THR A 97 19.94 -4.05 -1.93
CA THR A 97 19.12 -5.27 -2.11
C THR A 97 17.67 -4.93 -2.46
N ILE A 98 17.11 -3.92 -1.80
CA ILE A 98 15.74 -3.43 -2.05
C ILE A 98 15.62 -2.75 -3.40
N ALA A 99 16.64 -1.99 -3.82
CA ALA A 99 16.67 -1.35 -5.12
C ALA A 99 16.57 -2.38 -6.25
N SER A 100 17.35 -3.46 -6.15
CA SER A 100 17.26 -4.61 -7.06
C SER A 100 15.86 -5.24 -7.04
N ALA A 101 15.29 -5.47 -5.85
CA ALA A 101 13.96 -6.08 -5.71
C ALA A 101 12.84 -5.18 -6.29
N LYS A 102 12.88 -3.87 -6.03
CA LYS A 102 11.93 -2.92 -6.60
C LYS A 102 12.08 -2.86 -8.12
N LEU A 103 13.28 -2.84 -8.67
CA LEU A 103 13.48 -2.80 -10.11
C LEU A 103 12.90 -4.05 -10.82
N ALA A 104 13.00 -5.21 -10.18
CA ALA A 104 12.44 -6.47 -10.67
C ALA A 104 10.91 -6.55 -10.54
N ASP A 105 10.30 -5.69 -9.72
CA ASP A 105 8.86 -5.66 -9.50
C ASP A 105 8.16 -4.81 -10.58
N PRO A 106 7.29 -5.39 -11.43
CA PRO A 106 6.59 -4.67 -12.48
C PRO A 106 5.71 -3.51 -12.00
N LEU A 107 5.29 -3.53 -10.73
CA LEU A 107 4.43 -2.50 -10.14
C LEU A 107 5.21 -1.38 -9.45
N SER A 108 6.54 -1.52 -9.32
CA SER A 108 7.33 -0.50 -8.65
C SER A 108 7.42 0.78 -9.47
N PHE A 109 7.54 1.90 -8.73
CA PHE A 109 7.82 3.20 -9.33
C PHE A 109 9.04 3.13 -10.28
N PHE A 110 10.10 2.44 -9.87
CA PHE A 110 11.35 2.39 -10.62
C PHE A 110 11.24 1.56 -11.90
N HIS A 111 10.50 0.46 -11.87
CA HIS A 111 10.20 -0.33 -13.06
C HIS A 111 9.36 0.47 -14.05
N LEU A 112 8.28 1.10 -13.57
CA LEU A 112 7.39 1.90 -14.40
C LEU A 112 8.08 3.14 -14.98
N ALA A 113 8.99 3.75 -14.23
CA ALA A 113 9.83 4.86 -14.67
C ALA A 113 11.01 4.43 -15.57
N LYS A 114 11.15 3.12 -15.85
CA LYS A 114 12.18 2.54 -16.72
C LYS A 114 13.59 2.88 -16.30
N TYR A 115 13.87 2.75 -15.00
CA TYR A 115 15.25 2.80 -14.51
C TYR A 115 16.02 1.61 -15.07
N ASP A 116 17.31 1.80 -15.39
CA ASP A 116 18.09 0.77 -16.08
C ASP A 116 18.91 -0.11 -15.11
N SER A 117 19.10 0.34 -13.87
CA SER A 117 19.98 -0.31 -12.90
C SER A 117 19.58 -0.01 -11.45
N ASP A 118 19.98 -0.88 -10.52
CA ASP A 118 19.78 -0.65 -9.09
C ASP A 118 20.67 0.50 -8.58
N GLU A 119 21.84 0.77 -9.18
CA GLU A 119 22.64 1.94 -8.83
C GLU A 119 21.90 3.26 -9.10
N GLU A 120 21.15 3.34 -10.21
CA GLU A 120 20.34 4.50 -10.54
C GLU A 120 19.18 4.68 -9.55
N VAL A 121 18.57 3.56 -9.12
CA VAL A 121 17.54 3.54 -8.08
C VAL A 121 18.10 4.06 -6.75
N VAL A 122 19.27 3.57 -6.33
CA VAL A 122 19.95 4.01 -5.11
C VAL A 122 20.28 5.51 -5.17
N LYS A 123 20.74 6.01 -6.31
CA LYS A 123 21.03 7.44 -6.51
C LYS A 123 19.79 8.33 -6.30
N HIS A 124 18.61 7.85 -6.69
CA HIS A 124 17.35 8.59 -6.56
C HIS A 124 16.52 8.19 -5.33
N TRP A 125 17.07 7.34 -4.45
CA TRP A 125 16.36 6.79 -3.30
C TRP A 125 15.81 7.89 -2.38
N THR A 126 16.63 8.89 -2.05
CA THR A 126 16.22 10.01 -1.20
C THR A 126 15.06 10.80 -1.80
N TRP A 127 15.05 10.99 -3.11
CA TRP A 127 13.96 11.67 -3.82
C TRP A 127 12.70 10.81 -3.84
N TYR A 128 12.80 9.51 -4.10
CA TYR A 128 11.69 8.57 -3.98
C TYR A 128 11.06 8.60 -2.57
N LEU A 129 11.86 8.57 -1.51
CA LEU A 129 11.37 8.67 -0.14
C LEU A 129 10.72 10.02 0.18
N TYR A 130 11.22 11.10 -0.42
CA TYR A 130 10.57 12.40 -0.33
C TYR A 130 9.17 12.35 -0.97
N CYS A 131 9.07 11.82 -2.19
CA CYS A 131 7.80 11.66 -2.88
C CYS A 131 6.83 10.73 -2.15
N LEU A 132 7.33 9.65 -1.54
CA LEU A 132 6.52 8.69 -0.77
C LEU A 132 5.87 9.34 0.45
N SER A 133 6.45 10.43 0.99
CA SER A 133 5.94 11.12 2.18
C SER A 133 4.66 11.93 1.94
N PHE A 134 4.30 12.18 0.68
CA PHE A 134 3.08 12.87 0.30
C PHE A 134 1.90 11.91 0.16
N THR A 135 0.74 12.31 0.68
CA THR A 135 -0.53 11.59 0.47
C THR A 135 -1.07 11.84 -0.94
N SER A 136 -1.94 10.96 -1.39
CA SER A 136 -2.56 11.06 -2.72
C SER A 136 -3.42 12.32 -2.88
N GLU A 137 -3.91 12.89 -1.78
CA GLU A 137 -4.68 14.14 -1.81
C GLU A 137 -3.82 15.37 -2.06
N GLN A 138 -2.58 15.38 -1.55
CA GLN A 138 -1.67 16.53 -1.71
C GLN A 138 -1.27 16.76 -3.19
N PHE A 139 -1.43 15.75 -4.04
CA PHE A 139 -1.22 15.86 -5.48
C PHE A 139 -2.44 16.36 -6.26
N LYS A 140 -3.65 16.39 -5.66
CA LYS A 140 -4.87 16.86 -6.32
C LYS A 140 -4.91 18.38 -6.49
N ASP A 141 -4.46 19.12 -5.47
CA ASP A 141 -4.61 20.58 -5.42
C ASP A 141 -3.53 21.35 -6.21
N SER A 142 -2.56 20.63 -6.78
CA SER A 142 -1.36 21.23 -7.36
C SER A 142 -1.43 21.43 -8.88
N TYR A 143 -2.47 20.92 -9.56
CA TYR A 143 -2.61 21.01 -11.01
C TYR A 143 -4.01 21.50 -11.42
N PRO A 144 -4.11 22.46 -12.37
CA PRO A 144 -5.40 22.86 -12.93
C PRO A 144 -6.07 21.65 -13.61
N GLU A 145 -7.41 21.53 -13.49
CA GLU A 145 -8.22 20.35 -13.83
C GLU A 145 -8.02 19.78 -15.26
N ASP A 146 -7.41 20.54 -16.16
CA ASP A 146 -7.16 20.15 -17.55
C ASP A 146 -5.91 19.26 -17.74
N ASP A 147 -4.98 19.23 -16.78
CA ASP A 147 -3.79 18.36 -16.84
C ASP A 147 -3.97 17.14 -15.93
N LYS A 148 -4.72 16.14 -16.45
CA LYS A 148 -5.07 14.86 -15.81
C LYS A 148 -3.88 13.91 -15.57
N LYS A 149 -2.74 14.43 -15.14
CA LYS A 149 -1.56 13.63 -14.76
C LYS A 149 -1.30 13.81 -13.28
N ALA A 150 -2.25 13.36 -12.45
CA ALA A 150 -1.99 13.21 -11.03
C ALA A 150 -0.79 12.24 -10.87
N VAL A 151 0.38 12.77 -10.51
CA VAL A 151 1.55 11.96 -10.23
C VAL A 151 1.29 11.23 -8.93
N ARG A 152 1.26 9.90 -8.97
CA ARG A 152 1.04 9.07 -7.79
C ARG A 152 2.18 8.09 -7.65
N ILE A 153 2.66 7.96 -6.42
CA ILE A 153 3.62 6.89 -6.09
C ILE A 153 2.81 5.60 -5.98
N PRO A 154 3.07 4.58 -6.82
CA PRO A 154 2.41 3.28 -6.70
C PRO A 154 2.85 2.59 -5.41
N MET A 155 2.08 1.58 -5.00
CA MET A 155 2.46 0.65 -3.95
C MET A 155 2.88 -0.65 -4.60
N ASP A 156 4.09 -1.11 -4.30
CA ASP A 156 4.66 -2.32 -4.89
C ASP A 156 4.74 -3.49 -3.89
N PHE A 157 5.15 -4.67 -4.33
CA PHE A 157 5.22 -5.86 -3.48
C PHE A 157 6.25 -5.71 -2.36
N VAL A 158 7.32 -4.95 -2.61
CA VAL A 158 8.34 -4.67 -1.60
C VAL A 158 7.73 -3.81 -0.50
N ASP A 159 6.95 -2.79 -0.85
CA ASP A 159 6.21 -1.97 0.12
C ASP A 159 5.26 -2.83 0.95
N LEU A 160 4.47 -3.69 0.31
CA LEU A 160 3.55 -4.60 1.00
C LEU A 160 4.28 -5.53 1.97
N GLN A 161 5.47 -6.03 1.63
CA GLN A 161 6.26 -6.88 2.53
C GLN A 161 6.72 -6.12 3.78
N PHE A 162 7.14 -4.87 3.63
CA PHE A 162 7.48 -4.02 4.78
C PHE A 162 6.25 -3.72 5.62
N LEU A 163 5.11 -3.40 5.01
CA LEU A 163 3.86 -3.14 5.72
C LEU A 163 3.37 -4.37 6.51
N ALA A 164 3.46 -5.56 5.90
CA ALA A 164 3.15 -6.82 6.57
C ALA A 164 4.00 -7.00 7.84
N THR A 165 5.28 -6.67 7.76
CA THR A 165 6.21 -6.75 8.90
C THR A 165 5.89 -5.70 9.97
N ILE A 166 5.73 -4.43 9.57
CA ILE A 166 5.46 -3.29 10.46
C ILE A 166 4.19 -3.52 11.28
N PHE A 167 3.12 -3.97 10.62
CA PHE A 167 1.82 -4.11 11.24
C PHE A 167 1.55 -5.52 11.78
N SER A 168 2.56 -6.39 11.77
CA SER A 168 2.42 -7.81 12.16
C SER A 168 1.19 -8.44 11.51
N ALA A 169 1.06 -8.22 10.20
CA ALA A 169 -0.09 -8.60 9.40
C ALA A 169 0.33 -9.59 8.30
N GLN A 170 -0.53 -10.56 8.01
CA GLN A 170 -0.36 -11.42 6.84
C GLN A 170 -1.03 -10.75 5.64
N ILE A 171 -0.26 -10.30 4.67
CA ILE A 171 -0.76 -9.79 3.38
C ILE A 171 -0.64 -10.90 2.35
N THR A 172 -1.77 -11.33 1.79
CA THR A 172 -1.80 -12.33 0.70
C THR A 172 -2.13 -11.60 -0.59
N VAL A 173 -1.27 -11.74 -1.60
CA VAL A 173 -1.53 -11.17 -2.92
C VAL A 173 -1.72 -12.30 -3.93
N SER A 174 -2.92 -12.38 -4.50
CA SER A 174 -3.27 -13.36 -5.52
C SER A 174 -3.11 -12.74 -6.90
N ARG A 175 -2.27 -13.35 -7.75
CA ARG A 175 -2.19 -12.97 -9.16
C ARG A 175 -3.18 -13.80 -9.96
N ILE A 176 -4.30 -13.19 -10.33
CA ILE A 176 -5.21 -13.78 -11.31
C ILE A 176 -4.70 -13.38 -12.70
N ASN A 177 -4.00 -14.30 -13.36
CA ASN A 177 -3.64 -14.13 -14.75
C ASN A 177 -4.92 -14.28 -15.58
N CYS A 178 -5.45 -13.18 -16.10
CA CYS A 178 -6.43 -13.22 -17.16
C CYS A 178 -5.67 -13.43 -18.48
N GLU A 179 -5.59 -14.67 -18.94
CA GLU A 179 -5.20 -14.99 -20.32
C GLU A 179 -6.27 -14.52 -21.32
#